data_AF-A0A402AY07-F1
#
_entry.id   AF-A0A402AY07-F1
#
_cell.length_a   1.000
_cell.length_b   1.000
_cell.length_c   1.000
_cell.angle_alpha   90.00
_cell.angle_beta   90.00
_cell.angle_gamma   90.00
#
_symmetry.space_group_name_H-M   'P 1'
#
loop_
_entity.id
_entity.type
_entity.pdbx_description
1 polymer ?
#
loop_
_entity_poly.entity_id
_entity_poly.type
_entity_poly.pdbx_seq_one_letter_code
_entity_poly.pdbx_strand_id
1 'polypeptide(L)'
;MTTAENMKPGATNSNLFVYGPSGELISQGDARVDLNNPARMSVNIKPEKNGVYVVRWITVSAQDGDPDQGAYVFTVGPAASGTTTQPQAAATLKLRLHPQAPATAVTLVLLPGPRLSAVSLPL
;
A
#
# COMPACT_ATOMS: atom_id res chain seq x y z
N MET A 1 1.29 -3.24 -6.81
CA MET A 1 1.29 -2.68 -5.45
C MET A 1 0.57 -3.66 -4.53
N THR A 2 0.97 -3.71 -3.25
CA THR A 2 0.32 -4.53 -2.22
C THR A 2 0.05 -3.67 -0.99
N THR A 3 -1.13 -3.81 -0.40
CA THR A 3 -1.57 -3.10 0.82
C THR A 3 -1.67 -4.04 2.01
N ALA A 4 -1.79 -3.51 3.22
CA ALA A 4 -2.05 -4.30 4.43
C ALA A 4 -3.52 -4.79 4.49
N GLU A 5 -4.43 -4.04 3.87
CA GLU A 5 -5.87 -4.32 3.83
C GLU A 5 -6.34 -4.64 2.42
N ASN A 6 -7.57 -5.15 2.32
CA ASN A 6 -8.19 -5.39 1.02
C ASN A 6 -8.67 -4.07 0.43
N MET A 7 -8.48 -3.89 -0.87
CA MET A 7 -8.94 -2.71 -1.59
C MET A 7 -10.33 -2.93 -2.18
N LYS A 8 -11.18 -1.91 -2.11
CA LYS A 8 -12.45 -1.86 -2.84
C LYS A 8 -12.16 -1.74 -4.35
N PRO A 9 -12.64 -2.67 -5.19
CA PRO A 9 -12.38 -2.65 -6.63
C PRO A 9 -13.03 -1.48 -7.37
N GLY A 10 -12.51 -1.18 -8.57
CA GLY A 10 -13.00 -0.14 -9.46
C GLY A 10 -12.19 1.15 -9.35
N ALA A 11 -11.90 1.77 -10.50
CA ALA A 11 -10.96 2.89 -10.63
C ALA A 11 -11.34 4.15 -9.85
N THR A 12 -12.63 4.31 -9.53
CA THR A 12 -13.14 5.40 -8.68
C THR A 12 -12.87 5.17 -7.19
N ASN A 13 -12.59 3.93 -6.79
CA ASN A 13 -12.27 3.55 -5.40
C ASN A 13 -10.77 3.34 -5.21
N SER A 14 -10.15 2.54 -6.07
CA SER A 14 -8.72 2.20 -5.98
C SER A 14 -8.10 2.23 -7.38
N ASN A 15 -7.02 2.99 -7.54
CA ASN A 15 -6.34 3.15 -8.82
C ASN A 15 -4.84 3.44 -8.65
N LEU A 16 -4.07 3.21 -9.71
CA LEU A 16 -2.62 3.38 -9.73
C LEU A 16 -2.18 4.02 -11.06
N PHE A 17 -1.36 5.05 -10.94
CA PHE A 17 -0.81 5.82 -12.06
C PHE A 17 0.70 5.70 -12.05
N VAL A 18 1.29 5.43 -13.21
CA VAL A 18 2.75 5.33 -13.35
C VAL A 18 3.23 6.40 -14.30
N TYR A 19 4.19 7.20 -13.85
CA TYR A 19 4.87 8.20 -14.64
C TYR A 19 6.30 7.73 -14.96
N GLY A 20 6.68 7.85 -16.23
CA GLY A 20 7.99 7.45 -16.72
C GLY A 20 9.07 8.52 -16.47
N PRO A 21 10.33 8.25 -16.87
CA PRO A 21 11.47 9.16 -16.64
C PRO A 21 11.35 10.52 -17.31
N SER A 22 10.52 10.66 -18.35
CA SER A 22 10.19 11.95 -18.98
C SER A 22 9.18 12.77 -18.18
N GLY A 23 8.58 12.20 -17.12
CA GLY A 23 7.44 12.77 -16.40
C GLY A 23 6.09 12.48 -17.05
N GLU A 24 6.05 11.76 -18.17
CA GLU A 24 4.79 11.40 -18.84
C GLU A 24 4.05 10.27 -18.14
N LEU A 25 2.71 10.30 -18.19
CA LEU A 25 1.87 9.20 -17.73
C LEU A 25 1.97 8.01 -18.70
N ILE A 26 2.51 6.90 -18.22
CA ILE A 26 2.76 5.69 -19.03
C ILE A 26 1.85 4.51 -18.65
N SER A 27 1.11 4.59 -17.54
CA SER A 27 0.08 3.60 -17.22
C SER A 27 -1.02 3.58 -18.28
N GLN A 28 -1.47 2.38 -18.65
CA GLN A 28 -2.43 2.15 -19.71
C GLN A 28 -3.78 1.74 -19.12
N GLY A 29 -4.71 2.69 -19.08
CA GLY A 29 -6.03 2.49 -18.50
C GLY A 29 -6.01 2.45 -16.97
N ASP A 30 -7.10 1.95 -16.41
CA ASP A 30 -7.26 1.83 -14.96
C ASP A 30 -6.52 0.62 -14.40
N ALA A 31 -6.03 0.79 -13.17
CA ALA A 31 -5.51 -0.32 -12.40
C ALA A 31 -6.63 -1.30 -12.01
N ARG A 32 -6.25 -2.56 -11.84
CA ARG A 32 -7.16 -3.64 -11.42
C ARG A 32 -6.74 -4.17 -10.06
N VAL A 33 -7.69 -4.20 -9.13
CA VAL A 33 -7.59 -4.99 -7.90
C VAL A 33 -7.80 -6.46 -8.28
N ASP A 34 -6.90 -7.33 -7.82
CA ASP A 34 -7.04 -8.78 -8.01
C ASP A 34 -8.16 -9.30 -7.09
N LEU A 35 -9.25 -9.79 -7.67
CA LEU A 35 -10.39 -10.27 -6.88
C LEU A 35 -10.10 -11.56 -6.10
N ASN A 36 -9.07 -12.31 -6.47
CA ASN A 36 -8.60 -13.49 -5.72
C ASN A 36 -7.59 -13.11 -4.63
N ASN A 37 -7.02 -11.90 -4.70
CA ASN A 37 -6.14 -11.34 -3.68
C ASN A 37 -6.34 -9.82 -3.60
N PRO A 38 -7.42 -9.34 -2.93
CA PRO A 38 -7.82 -7.93 -3.00
C PRO A 38 -6.85 -6.96 -2.32
N ALA A 39 -5.82 -7.45 -1.64
CA ALA A 39 -4.69 -6.65 -1.18
C ALA A 39 -3.68 -6.34 -2.30
N ARG A 40 -3.88 -6.82 -3.53
CA ARG A 40 -3.00 -6.57 -4.68
C ARG A 40 -3.71 -5.79 -5.79
N MET A 41 -3.01 -4.79 -6.30
CA MET A 41 -3.44 -3.98 -7.45
C MET A 41 -2.32 -3.85 -8.48
N SER A 42 -2.66 -3.93 -9.76
CA SER A 42 -1.73 -3.82 -10.89
C SER A 42 -2.28 -2.92 -11.99
N VAL A 43 -1.39 -2.33 -12.78
CA VAL A 43 -1.72 -1.58 -14.00
C VAL A 43 -0.74 -1.97 -15.09
N ASN A 44 -1.20 -1.99 -16.33
CA ASN A 44 -0.33 -2.12 -17.49
C ASN A 44 0.42 -0.81 -17.70
N ILE A 45 1.66 -0.86 -18.18
CA ILE A 45 2.44 0.33 -18.53
C ILE A 45 2.99 0.18 -19.95
N LYS A 46 3.12 1.30 -20.66
CA LYS A 46 3.89 1.34 -21.91
C LYS A 46 5.36 0.95 -21.60
N PRO A 47 6.01 0.16 -22.46
CA PRO A 47 7.46 -0.05 -22.37
C PRO A 47 8.18 1.30 -22.41
N GLU A 48 9.20 1.46 -21.58
CA GLU A 48 9.93 2.72 -21.44
C GLU A 48 11.40 2.46 -21.06
N LYS A 49 12.25 3.47 -21.24
CA LYS A 49 13.70 3.41 -21.00
C LYS A 49 14.08 3.32 -19.52
N ASN A 50 15.35 2.98 -19.27
CA ASN A 50 15.95 3.08 -17.93
C ASN A 50 15.79 4.50 -17.37
N GLY A 51 15.53 4.61 -16.07
CA GLY A 51 15.39 5.89 -15.39
C GLY A 51 14.56 5.78 -14.11
N VAL A 52 14.20 6.95 -13.58
CA VAL A 52 13.35 7.07 -12.38
C VAL A 52 11.89 7.08 -12.79
N TYR A 53 11.10 6.28 -12.08
CA TYR A 53 9.66 6.17 -12.25
C TYR A 53 8.97 6.63 -10.98
N VAL A 54 7.83 7.29 -11.16
CA VAL A 54 6.97 7.72 -10.04
C VAL A 54 5.67 6.95 -10.12
N VAL A 55 5.31 6.29 -9.03
CA VAL A 55 4.00 5.65 -8.87
C VAL A 55 3.17 6.50 -7.93
N ARG A 56 1.96 6.86 -8.35
CA ARG A 56 0.94 7.47 -7.51
C ARG A 56 -0.23 6.52 -7.38
N TRP A 57 -0.86 6.50 -6.22
CA TRP A 57 -1.98 5.59 -5.96
C TRP A 57 -3.04 6.26 -5.08
N ILE A 58 -4.26 5.77 -5.24
CA ILE A 58 -5.39 5.96 -4.34
C ILE A 58 -5.96 4.58 -4.01
N THR A 59 -6.46 4.42 -2.80
CA THR A 59 -7.16 3.21 -2.36
C THR A 59 -8.34 3.56 -1.50
N VAL A 60 -9.34 2.71 -1.50
CA VAL A 60 -10.42 2.70 -0.50
C VAL A 60 -10.43 1.32 0.14
N SER A 61 -10.40 1.24 1.47
CA SER A 61 -10.48 -0.04 2.17
C SER A 61 -11.80 -0.74 1.86
N ALA A 62 -11.75 -2.05 1.62
CA ALA A 62 -12.94 -2.86 1.40
C ALA A 62 -13.71 -3.14 2.70
N GLN A 63 -13.07 -2.95 3.85
CA GLN A 63 -13.60 -3.30 5.16
C GLN A 63 -14.47 -2.18 5.74
N ASP A 64 -14.00 -0.94 5.71
CA ASP A 64 -14.66 0.23 6.33
C ASP A 64 -14.90 1.40 5.36
N GLY A 65 -14.33 1.34 4.15
CA GLY A 65 -14.47 2.40 3.16
C GLY A 65 -13.54 3.59 3.37
N ASP A 66 -12.54 3.47 4.26
CA ASP A 66 -11.59 4.56 4.50
C ASP A 66 -10.66 4.78 3.30
N PRO A 67 -10.56 6.02 2.78
CA PRO A 67 -9.67 6.34 1.67
C PRO A 67 -8.24 6.60 2.15
N ASP A 68 -7.27 6.20 1.33
CA ASP A 68 -5.86 6.56 1.50
C ASP A 68 -5.21 6.84 0.13
N GLN A 69 -4.11 7.58 0.13
CA GLN A 69 -3.41 7.96 -1.09
C GLN A 69 -1.91 8.17 -0.84
N GLY A 70 -1.11 8.00 -1.88
CA GLY A 70 0.32 8.21 -1.73
C GLY A 70 1.10 8.12 -3.04
N ALA A 71 2.42 8.17 -2.88
CA ALA A 71 3.36 8.02 -3.98
C ALA A 71 4.66 7.35 -3.51
N TYR A 72 5.31 6.64 -4.43
CA TYR A 72 6.67 6.15 -4.24
C TYR A 72 7.44 6.21 -5.57
N VAL A 73 8.76 6.13 -5.48
CA VAL A 73 9.64 6.14 -6.65
C VAL A 73 10.44 4.84 -6.75
N PHE A 74 10.73 4.40 -7.96
CA PHE A 74 11.66 3.31 -8.21
C PHE A 74 12.52 3.63 -9.43
N THR A 75 13.69 2.99 -9.53
CA THR A 75 14.62 3.21 -10.64
C THR A 75 14.79 1.92 -11.43
N VAL A 76 14.68 2.01 -12.76
CA VAL A 76 15.03 0.94 -13.69
C VAL A 76 16.40 1.26 -14.27
N GLY A 77 17.34 0.33 -14.15
CA GLY A 77 18.68 0.42 -14.74
C GLY A 77 18.93 -0.69 -15.76
N PRO A 78 20.08 -0.68 -16.43
CA PRO A 78 20.53 -1.82 -17.22
C PRO A 78 20.44 -3.08 -16.37
N ALA A 79 19.96 -4.18 -16.96
CA ALA A 79 20.02 -5.46 -16.30
C ALA A 79 21.50 -5.75 -15.99
N ALA A 80 21.88 -5.69 -14.72
CA ALA A 80 23.10 -6.34 -14.30
C ALA A 80 22.89 -7.83 -14.62
N SER A 81 23.80 -8.44 -15.36
CA SER A 81 23.88 -9.89 -15.52
C SER A 81 24.23 -10.53 -14.18
N GLY A 82 23.29 -10.49 -13.25
CA GLY A 82 23.34 -11.12 -11.94
C GLY A 82 22.16 -12.06 -11.88
N THR A 83 22.43 -13.32 -11.55
CA THR A 83 21.41 -14.30 -11.21
C THR A 83 20.51 -13.68 -10.14
N THR A 84 19.25 -13.42 -10.48
CA THR A 84 18.27 -12.93 -9.51
C THR A 84 18.10 -14.01 -8.45
N THR A 85 18.82 -13.88 -7.35
CA THR A 85 18.45 -14.53 -6.10
C THR A 85 17.30 -13.68 -5.59
N GLN A 86 16.10 -14.05 -6.00
CA GLN A 86 14.87 -13.53 -5.40
C GLN A 86 15.04 -13.69 -3.87
N PRO A 87 14.80 -12.65 -3.06
CA PRO A 87 14.67 -12.85 -1.62
C PRO A 87 13.48 -13.78 -1.41
N GLN A 88 13.76 -15.08 -1.32
CA GLN A 88 12.81 -16.06 -0.82
C GLN A 88 12.56 -15.65 0.63
N ALA A 89 11.34 -15.23 0.92
CA ALA A 89 10.91 -15.02 2.29
C ALA A 89 11.24 -16.29 3.07
N ALA A 90 12.23 -16.20 3.95
CA ALA A 90 12.51 -17.24 4.91
C ALA A 90 11.27 -17.33 5.81
N ALA A 91 10.40 -18.31 5.56
CA ALA A 91 9.36 -18.67 6.49
C ALA A 91 10.05 -19.13 7.78
N THR A 92 10.17 -18.22 8.74
CA THR A 92 10.49 -18.63 10.10
C THR A 92 9.27 -19.36 10.63
N LEU A 93 9.34 -20.69 10.70
CA LEU A 93 8.41 -21.48 11.51
C LEU A 93 8.59 -21.02 12.96
N LYS A 94 7.76 -20.08 13.42
CA LYS A 94 7.53 -19.92 14.85
C LYS A 94 6.69 -21.11 15.29
N LEU A 95 7.33 -22.08 15.95
CA LEU A 95 6.62 -23.08 16.74
C LEU A 95 5.71 -22.32 17.72
N ARG A 96 4.39 -22.32 17.47
CA ARG A 96 3.42 -21.83 18.45
C ARG A 96 3.36 -22.85 19.57
N LEU A 97 4.20 -22.68 20.58
CA LEU A 97 3.84 -23.10 21.93
C LEU A 97 2.70 -22.17 22.35
N HIS A 98 1.57 -22.74 22.73
CA HIS A 98 0.49 -22.02 23.39
C HIS A 98 0.90 -21.77 24.84
N PRO A 99 0.90 -20.51 25.30
CA PRO A 99 0.47 -20.22 26.66
C PRO A 99 -0.80 -19.35 26.60
N GLN A 100 -1.89 -19.90 27.09
CA GLN A 100 -3.07 -19.14 27.49
C GLN A 100 -2.74 -18.39 28.79
N ALA A 101 -3.03 -17.09 28.85
CA ALA A 101 -3.06 -16.31 30.09
C ALA A 101 -4.03 -15.11 29.96
N PRO A 102 -4.63 -14.62 31.08
CA PRO A 102 -5.98 -14.07 31.13
C PRO A 102 -6.09 -12.55 30.87
N ALA A 103 -7.33 -12.07 30.91
CA ALA A 103 -7.82 -10.74 30.54
C ALA A 103 -7.32 -9.54 31.38
N THR A 104 -7.41 -8.36 30.73
CA THR A 104 -7.64 -6.98 31.22
C THR A 104 -6.54 -6.22 31.98
N ALA A 105 -6.14 -5.07 31.42
CA ALA A 105 -6.00 -3.80 32.17
C ALA A 105 -6.12 -2.58 31.23
N VAL A 106 -7.07 -1.69 31.53
CA VAL A 106 -7.17 -0.33 30.99
C VAL A 106 -6.27 0.57 31.83
N THR A 107 -5.39 1.36 31.21
CA THR A 107 -4.65 2.43 31.90
C THR A 107 -4.97 3.77 31.24
N LEU A 108 -5.66 4.62 31.99
CA LEU A 108 -5.93 6.03 31.67
C LEU A 108 -4.71 6.85 32.12
N VAL A 109 -4.05 7.56 31.20
CA VAL A 109 -3.04 8.57 31.56
C VAL A 109 -3.55 9.95 31.15
N LEU A 110 -3.78 10.79 32.16
CA LEU A 110 -4.08 12.21 32.03
C LEU A 110 -2.76 13.00 31.98
N LEU A 111 -2.57 13.88 31.00
CA LEU A 111 -1.52 14.92 31.04
C LEU A 111 -2.13 16.31 30.74
N PRO A 112 -1.66 17.40 31.39
CA PRO A 112 -2.31 18.71 31.37
C PRO A 112 -1.71 19.68 30.31
N GLY A 113 -2.54 20.11 29.33
CA GLY A 113 -2.52 21.37 28.54
C GLY A 113 -1.24 21.90 27.84
N PRO A 114 -1.33 22.92 26.95
CA PRO A 114 -2.51 23.57 26.39
C PRO A 114 -2.83 23.09 24.96
N ARG A 115 -4.10 23.28 24.59
CA ARG A 115 -4.74 22.80 23.36
C ARG A 115 -4.53 23.75 22.19
N LEU A 116 -4.39 23.19 20.98
CA LEU A 116 -5.07 23.73 19.81
C LEU A 116 -6.04 22.64 19.31
N SER A 117 -7.32 22.89 19.56
CA SER A 117 -8.43 22.02 19.18
C SER A 117 -8.94 22.39 17.80
N ALA A 118 -9.27 21.39 16.98
CA ALA A 118 -10.35 21.49 16.02
C ALA A 118 -11.35 20.36 16.34
N VAL A 119 -12.54 20.76 16.74
CA VAL A 119 -13.72 19.94 17.02
C VAL A 119 -14.68 20.11 15.85
N SER A 120 -15.27 19.01 15.37
CA SER A 120 -16.66 19.03 14.88
C SER A 120 -17.29 17.64 15.07
N LEU A 121 -18.37 17.58 15.84
CA LEU A 121 -19.27 16.43 15.96
C LEU A 121 -20.26 16.41 14.78
N PRO A 122 -20.78 15.25 14.38
CA PRO A 122 -21.88 15.16 13.41
C PRO A 122 -23.23 15.51 14.06
N LEU A 123 -24.14 16.12 13.29
CA LEU A 123 -25.59 16.01 13.53
C LEU A 123 -26.11 14.70 12.92
#